data_AF-A0A7W9YJA1-F1
#
_entry.id   AF-A0A7W9YJA1-F1
#
_cell.length_a   1.000
_cell.length_b   1.000
_cell.length_c   1.000
_cell.angle_alpha   90.00
_cell.angle_beta   90.00
_cell.angle_gamma   90.00
#
_symmetry.space_group_name_H-M   'P 1'
#
loop_
_entity.id
_entity.type
_entity.pdbx_description
1 polymer ?
#
loop_
_entity_poly.entity_id
_entity_poly.type
_entity_poly.pdbx_seq_one_letter_code
_entity_poly.pdbx_strand_id
1 'polypeptide(L)'
;MAITHTIPLDTAEALVDLSYSMKPFGGYTPVHTELVETRRWVSVHELIVRRDSDTTLWVLRYQLGLTEYQDVDLFPAGGPVTVHQVEERQVVTTRYVLAGEET
;
A
#
# COMPACT_ATOMS: atom_id res chain seq x y z
N MET A 1 -3.95 4.28 20.05
CA MET A 1 -3.77 2.92 19.49
C MET A 1 -4.21 2.97 18.04
N ALA A 2 -3.44 2.39 17.11
CA ALA A 2 -3.89 2.24 15.74
C ALA A 2 -4.98 1.17 15.68
N ILE A 3 -6.07 1.43 14.95
CA ILE A 3 -7.12 0.43 14.73
C ILE A 3 -6.57 -0.60 13.74
N THR A 4 -6.66 -1.88 14.10
CA THR A 4 -6.17 -3.00 13.30
C THR A 4 -7.31 -3.88 12.83
N HIS A 5 -7.17 -4.43 11.62
CA HIS A 5 -8.04 -5.46 11.08
C HIS A 5 -7.18 -6.57 10.47
N THR A 6 -7.78 -7.72 10.16
CA THR A 6 -7.09 -8.87 9.58
C THR A 6 -7.75 -9.26 8.28
N ILE A 7 -6.97 -9.34 7.20
CA ILE A 7 -7.42 -9.80 5.89
C ILE A 7 -6.83 -11.20 5.65
N PRO A 8 -7.59 -12.17 5.10
CA PRO A 8 -7.04 -13.46 4.70
C PRO A 8 -5.85 -13.31 3.75
N LEU A 9 -4.86 -14.20 3.85
CA LEU A 9 -3.63 -14.11 3.06
C LEU A 9 -3.91 -14.11 1.55
N ASP A 10 -4.75 -15.04 1.10
CA ASP A 10 -5.19 -15.17 -0.31
C ASP A 10 -5.85 -13.89 -0.83
N THR A 11 -6.63 -13.24 0.03
CA THR A 11 -7.29 -11.98 -0.31
C THR A 11 -6.26 -10.84 -0.40
N ALA A 12 -5.28 -10.78 0.51
CA ALA A 12 -4.23 -9.79 0.48
C ALA A 12 -3.32 -9.94 -0.76
N GLU A 13 -2.95 -11.18 -1.11
CA GLU A 13 -2.16 -11.48 -2.32
C GLU A 13 -2.91 -11.10 -3.60
N ALA A 14 -4.20 -11.45 -3.70
CA ALA A 14 -5.04 -11.05 -4.82
C ALA A 14 -5.17 -9.53 -4.93
N LEU A 15 -5.29 -8.80 -3.81
CA LEU A 15 -5.34 -7.34 -3.82
C LEU A 15 -4.04 -6.71 -4.32
N VAL A 16 -2.89 -7.31 -4.00
CA VAL A 16 -1.59 -6.86 -4.53
C VAL A 16 -1.53 -7.06 -6.06
N ASP A 17 -1.90 -8.23 -6.57
CA ASP A 17 -1.93 -8.51 -8.01
C ASP A 17 -2.87 -7.56 -8.77
N LEU A 18 -4.05 -7.31 -8.19
CA LEU A 18 -5.09 -6.50 -8.81
C LEU A 18 -4.89 -4.99 -8.63
N SER A 19 -3.96 -4.56 -7.78
CA SER A 19 -3.72 -3.15 -7.42
C SER A 19 -3.45 -2.26 -8.63
N TYR A 20 -2.64 -2.73 -9.59
CA TYR A 20 -2.30 -1.96 -10.79
C TYR A 20 -3.51 -1.72 -11.69
N SER A 21 -4.46 -2.65 -11.69
CA SER A 21 -5.72 -2.52 -12.44
C SER A 21 -6.87 -1.90 -11.62
N MET A 22 -6.62 -1.55 -10.35
CA MET A 22 -7.59 -1.03 -9.39
C MET A 22 -8.87 -1.88 -9.29
N LYS A 23 -8.75 -3.21 -9.46
CA LYS A 23 -9.89 -4.12 -9.45
C LYS A 23 -10.27 -4.53 -8.02
N PRO A 24 -11.56 -4.50 -7.66
CA PRO A 24 -12.00 -4.94 -6.35
C PRO A 24 -11.90 -6.46 -6.18
N PHE A 25 -11.62 -6.90 -4.95
CA PHE A 25 -11.57 -8.31 -4.58
C PHE A 25 -11.86 -8.49 -3.09
N GLY A 26 -12.57 -9.56 -2.72
CA GLY A 26 -12.80 -9.92 -1.31
C GLY A 26 -13.51 -8.85 -0.47
N GLY A 27 -14.29 -7.95 -1.08
CA GLY A 27 -14.94 -6.82 -0.41
C GLY A 27 -14.03 -5.61 -0.14
N TYR A 28 -12.90 -5.55 -0.83
CA TYR A 28 -11.97 -4.43 -0.80
C TYR A 28 -11.67 -3.94 -2.22
N THR A 29 -11.48 -2.63 -2.35
CA THR A 29 -11.07 -1.96 -3.59
C THR A 29 -9.70 -1.32 -3.41
N PRO A 30 -8.68 -1.67 -4.23
CA PRO A 30 -7.40 -0.94 -4.25
C PRO A 30 -7.60 0.54 -4.58
N VAL A 31 -6.93 1.42 -3.85
CA VAL A 31 -7.03 2.88 -3.99
C VAL A 31 -5.69 3.49 -4.40
N HIS A 32 -4.62 3.10 -3.72
CA HIS A 32 -3.30 3.69 -3.91
C HIS A 32 -2.20 2.70 -3.56
N THR A 33 -1.05 2.83 -4.22
CA THR A 33 0.14 2.03 -3.93
C THR A 33 1.35 2.94 -3.92
N GLU A 34 2.20 2.79 -2.91
CA GLU A 34 3.41 3.58 -2.74
C GLU A 34 4.60 2.70 -2.36
N LEU A 35 5.76 2.97 -2.96
CA LEU A 35 7.05 2.43 -2.53
C LEU A 35 7.53 3.21 -1.31
N VAL A 36 7.66 2.55 -0.16
CA VAL A 36 8.03 3.21 1.11
C VAL A 36 9.47 2.93 1.55
N GLU A 37 10.07 1.83 1.07
CA GLU A 37 11.44 1.47 1.44
C GLU A 37 12.06 0.59 0.36
N THR A 38 13.32 0.85 0.03
CA THR A 38 14.13 -0.05 -0.80
C THR A 38 15.22 -0.68 0.07
N ARG A 39 15.27 -2.01 0.11
CA ARG A 39 16.31 -2.80 0.77
C ARG A 39 17.22 -3.44 -0.28
N ARG A 40 18.24 -4.18 0.16
CA ARG A 40 19.24 -4.77 -0.73
C ARG A 40 18.65 -5.66 -1.83
N TRP A 41 17.56 -6.38 -1.53
CA TRP A 41 16.98 -7.39 -2.43
C TRP A 41 15.48 -7.23 -2.66
N VAL A 42 14.83 -6.38 -1.84
CA VAL A 42 13.39 -6.20 -1.91
C VAL A 42 13.06 -4.72 -1.91
N SER A 43 11.95 -4.39 -2.57
CA SER A 43 11.23 -3.15 -2.37
C SER A 43 10.05 -3.41 -1.46
N VAL A 44 9.76 -2.50 -0.54
CA VAL A 44 8.66 -2.60 0.40
C VAL A 44 7.65 -1.52 0.04
N HIS A 45 6.41 -1.95 -0.13
CA HIS A 45 5.31 -1.13 -0.62
C HIS A 45 4.19 -1.10 0.40
N GLU A 46 3.43 -0.01 0.37
CA GLU A 46 2.16 0.12 1.05
C GLU A 46 1.04 0.16 0.01
N LEU A 47 0.02 -0.69 0.20
CA LEU A 47 -1.20 -0.72 -0.60
C LEU A 47 -2.35 -0.24 0.28
N ILE A 48 -2.99 0.84 -0.14
CA ILE A 48 -4.21 1.38 0.46
C ILE A 48 -5.41 0.73 -0.22
N VAL A 49 -6.27 0.11 0.58
CA VAL A 49 -7.53 -0.50 0.13
C VAL A 49 -8.70 0.12 0.86
N ARG A 50 -9.82 0.29 0.16
CA ARG A 50 -11.10 0.69 0.74
C ARG A 50 -11.95 -0.54 0.95
N ARG A 51 -12.49 -0.73 2.15
CA ARG A 51 -13.50 -1.76 2.42
C ARG A 51 -14.84 -1.31 1.86
N ASP A 52 -15.50 -2.17 1.10
CA ASP A 52 -16.72 -1.79 0.36
C ASP A 52 -17.95 -1.62 1.28
N SER A 53 -17.99 -2.30 2.43
CA SER A 53 -19.14 -2.26 3.34
C SER A 53 -19.28 -0.97 4.14
N ASP A 54 -18.17 -0.32 4.49
CA ASP A 54 -18.13 0.84 5.41
C ASP A 54 -17.24 1.98 4.89
N THR A 55 -16.67 1.83 3.69
CA THR A 55 -15.74 2.78 3.05
C THR A 55 -14.45 3.07 3.84
N THR A 56 -14.16 2.29 4.88
CA THR A 56 -12.94 2.45 5.68
C THR A 56 -11.70 2.14 4.86
N LEU A 57 -10.68 2.99 4.98
CA LEU A 57 -9.38 2.77 4.34
C LEU A 57 -8.45 1.99 5.26
N TRP A 58 -7.75 1.03 4.67
CA TRP A 58 -6.79 0.17 5.33
C TRP A 58 -5.49 0.17 4.54
N VAL A 59 -4.36 0.18 5.24
CA VAL A 59 -3.03 -0.03 4.65
C VAL A 59 -2.54 -1.44 4.95
N LEU A 60 -2.01 -2.10 3.93
CA LEU A 60 -1.26 -3.34 4.03
C LEU A 60 0.14 -3.14 3.45
N ARG A 61 1.14 -3.73 4.10
CA ARG A 61 2.55 -3.59 3.72
C ARG A 61 3.05 -4.92 3.16
N TYR A 62 3.61 -4.88 1.96
CA TYR A 62 4.11 -6.07 1.24
C TYR A 62 5.48 -5.80 0.64
N GLN A 63 6.15 -6.86 0.21
CA GLN A 63 7.48 -6.75 -0.42
C GLN A 63 7.49 -7.38 -1.81
N LEU A 64 8.27 -6.81 -2.72
CA LEU A 64 8.53 -7.33 -4.05
C LEU A 64 10.04 -7.55 -4.25
N GLY A 65 10.42 -8.64 -4.89
CA GLY A 65 11.80 -8.85 -5.35
C GLY A 65 12.21 -7.76 -6.34
N LEU A 66 13.44 -7.26 -6.23
CA LEU A 66 13.96 -6.23 -7.15
C LEU A 66 14.35 -6.79 -8.53
N THR A 67 14.40 -8.11 -8.68
CA THR A 67 14.75 -8.80 -9.92
C THR A 67 13.82 -9.98 -10.14
N GLU A 68 13.54 -10.31 -11.40
CA GLU A 68 12.67 -11.44 -11.81
C GLU A 68 13.14 -12.81 -11.31
N TYR A 69 14.42 -12.96 -10.93
CA TYR A 69 14.99 -14.19 -10.40
C TYR A 69 14.87 -14.35 -8.88
N GLN A 70 14.29 -13.36 -8.19
CA GLN A 70 14.13 -13.43 -6.74
C GLN A 70 12.69 -13.77 -6.39
N ASP A 71 12.52 -15.02 -5.96
CA ASP A 71 11.29 -15.49 -5.35
C ASP A 71 11.23 -14.93 -3.92
N VAL A 72 10.25 -14.07 -3.67
CA VAL A 72 10.08 -13.35 -2.40
C VAL A 72 8.62 -13.43 -2.02
N ASP A 73 8.35 -13.96 -0.82
CA ASP A 73 7.01 -13.93 -0.26
C ASP A 73 6.53 -12.50 -0.08
N LEU A 74 5.37 -12.16 -0.64
CA LEU A 74 4.75 -10.83 -0.47
C LEU A 74 4.54 -10.51 1.01
N PHE A 75 4.15 -11.53 1.79
CA PHE A 75 3.85 -11.46 3.22
C PHE A 75 4.62 -12.54 3.98
N PRO A 76 5.85 -12.26 4.46
CA PRO A 76 6.75 -13.27 5.03
C PRO A 76 6.26 -13.95 6.32
N ALA A 77 5.19 -13.44 6.94
CA ALA A 77 4.56 -14.08 8.09
C ALA A 77 3.72 -15.33 7.73
N GLY A 78 3.39 -15.53 6.44
CA GLY A 78 2.73 -16.75 5.95
C GLY A 78 1.32 -17.01 6.50
N GLY A 79 0.60 -15.95 6.90
CA GLY A 79 -0.72 -16.05 7.50
C GLY A 79 -1.57 -14.81 7.25
N PRO A 80 -2.72 -14.68 7.93
CA PRO A 80 -3.60 -13.52 7.76
C PRO A 80 -2.85 -12.20 7.96
N VAL A 81 -3.07 -11.26 7.04
CA VAL A 81 -2.34 -10.00 7.00
C VAL A 81 -3.00 -9.01 7.96
N THR A 82 -2.23 -8.50 8.91
CA THR A 82 -2.69 -7.41 9.77
C THR A 82 -2.61 -6.10 9.01
N VAL A 83 -3.72 -5.38 8.96
CA VAL A 83 -3.84 -4.09 8.28
C VAL A 83 -4.19 -3.01 9.28
N HIS A 84 -3.77 -1.78 8.98
CA HIS A 84 -3.99 -0.63 9.85
C HIS A 84 -4.96 0.35 9.20
N GLN A 85 -5.90 0.88 9.97
CA GLN A 85 -6.81 1.90 9.47
C GLN A 85 -6.03 3.18 9.17
N VAL A 86 -6.32 3.79 8.03
CA VAL A 86 -5.75 5.08 7.61
C VAL A 86 -6.85 6.06 7.24
N GLU A 87 -6.50 7.34 7.21
CA GLU A 87 -7.37 8.41 6.74
C GLU A 87 -6.65 9.18 5.65
N GLU A 88 -7.36 9.55 4.59
CA GLU A 88 -6.83 10.47 3.60
C GLU A 88 -6.71 11.87 4.21
N ARG A 89 -5.53 12.48 4.13
CA ARG A 89 -5.30 13.87 4.55
C ARG A 89 -4.60 14.64 3.45
N GLN A 90 -5.28 15.67 2.94
CA GLN A 90 -4.68 16.61 2.02
C GLN A 90 -3.70 17.52 2.80
N VAL A 91 -2.43 17.52 2.38
CA VAL A 91 -1.41 18.45 2.87
C VAL A 91 -1.04 19.43 1.77
N VAL A 92 -1.11 20.73 2.07
CA VAL A 92 -0.69 21.80 1.14
C VAL A 92 0.67 22.32 1.59
N THR A 93 1.67 22.24 0.72
CA THR A 93 3.02 22.76 1.02
C THR A 93 3.22 24.11 0.36
N THR A 94 3.45 25.16 1.16
CA THR A 94 3.88 26.47 0.66
C THR A 94 5.39 26.45 0.43
N ARG A 95 5.84 26.78 -0.78
CA ARG A 95 7.25 26.99 -1.10
C ARG A 95 7.50 28.45 -1.42
N TYR A 96 8.43 29.06 -0.70
CA TYR A 96 8.94 30.39 -1.03
C TYR A 96 10.11 30.22 -2.01
N VAL A 97 10.02 30.89 -3.14
CA VAL A 97 11.11 31.05 -4.11
C VAL A 97 11.72 32.43 -3.92
N LEU A 98 12.98 32.61 -4.30
CA LEU A 98 13.62 33.92 -4.28
C LEU A 98 12.88 34.84 -5.27
N ALA A 99 12.51 36.03 -4.82
CA ALA A 99 11.96 37.05 -5.69
C ALA A 99 13.08 37.55 -6.62
N GLY A 100 13.01 37.22 -7.91
CA GLY A 100 13.94 37.72 -8.93
C GLY A 100 14.80 36.66 -9.64
N GLU A 101 14.59 35.36 -9.43
CA GLU A 101 15.09 34.36 -10.39
C GLU A 101 14.12 34.29 -11.58
N GLU A 102 14.46 35.01 -12.65
CA GLU A 102 13.91 34.77 -13.98
C GLU A 102 14.45 33.42 -14.49
N THR A 103 13.57 32.48 -14.79
CA THR A 103 13.86 31.39 -15.75
C THR A 103 13.19 31.74 -17.06
#